data_AF-A0A6J4RVF9-F1
#
_entry.id   AF-A0A6J4RVF9-F1
#
_cell.length_a   1.000
_cell.length_b   1.000
_cell.length_c   1.000
_cell.angle_alpha   90.00
_cell.angle_beta   90.00
_cell.angle_gamma   90.00
#
_symmetry.space_group_name_H-M   'P 1'
#
loop_
_entity.id
_entity.type
_entity.pdbx_description
1 polymer ?
#
loop_
_entity_poly.entity_id
_entity_poly.type
_entity_poly.pdbx_seq_one_letter_code
_entity_poly.pdbx_strand_id
1 'polypeptide(L)'
;YVSLDGVVQAPGHPGEDGEGGFEKGGWTGPFMDDHREHIVEELRAAGALLMGRVTYEIFASVWPKVPEEDEIAGGHRLPALRAALGLYAASATPNRSRQRA
;
A
#
# COMPACT_ATOMS: atom_id res chain seq x y z
N TYR A 1 3.04 -11.36 2.12
CA TYR A 1 3.97 -12.35 1.53
C TYR A 1 5.38 -12.09 2.03
N VAL A 2 6.21 -13.13 2.09
CA VAL A 2 7.66 -13.03 2.33
C VAL A 2 8.35 -14.17 1.59
N SER A 3 9.49 -13.90 0.96
CA SER A 3 10.30 -14.95 0.32
C SER A 3 11.02 -15.81 1.36
N LEU A 4 11.60 -16.94 0.93
CA LEU A 4 12.35 -17.84 1.81
C LEU A 4 13.57 -17.17 2.47
N ASP A 5 14.19 -16.24 1.76
CA ASP A 5 15.33 -15.43 2.22
C ASP A 5 14.92 -14.11 2.89
N GLY A 6 13.62 -13.90 3.17
CA GLY A 6 13.13 -12.80 3.99
C GLY A 6 12.79 -11.50 3.24
N VAL A 7 12.71 -11.52 1.92
CA VAL A 7 12.35 -10.35 1.11
C VAL A 7 10.84 -10.11 1.13
N VAL A 8 10.45 -8.86 1.41
CA VAL A 8 9.06 -8.39 1.35
C VAL A 8 8.84 -7.30 0.30
N GLN A 9 9.92 -6.75 -0.27
CA GLN A 9 9.91 -5.63 -1.22
C GLN A 9 9.32 -6.03 -2.58
N ALA A 10 8.61 -5.09 -3.20
CA ALA A 10 8.05 -5.20 -4.54
C ALA A 10 7.32 -6.52 -4.88
N PRO A 11 6.39 -7.01 -4.03
CA PRO A 11 5.75 -8.30 -4.25
C PRO A 11 4.78 -8.30 -5.43
N GLY A 12 4.08 -7.19 -5.69
CA GLY A 12 2.88 -7.12 -6.52
C GLY A 12 3.14 -6.93 -8.01
N HIS A 13 3.95 -5.95 -8.42
CA HIS A 13 4.23 -5.73 -9.85
C HIS A 13 5.71 -5.44 -10.16
N PRO A 14 6.18 -5.68 -11.41
CA PRO A 14 7.60 -5.53 -11.77
C PRO A 14 8.22 -4.15 -11.56
N GLY A 15 7.40 -3.09 -11.50
CA GLY A 15 7.84 -1.71 -11.28
C GLY A 15 7.54 -1.18 -9.88
N GLU A 16 7.13 -2.04 -8.96
CA GLU A 16 6.89 -1.67 -7.57
C GLU A 16 8.23 -1.49 -6.87
N ASP A 17 8.37 -0.44 -6.06
CA ASP A 17 9.46 -0.24 -5.09
C ASP A 17 10.85 -0.76 -5.53
N GLY A 18 11.48 -0.08 -6.49
CA GLY A 18 12.83 -0.39 -6.96
C GLY A 18 13.97 0.22 -6.12
N GLU A 19 13.67 0.71 -4.91
CA GLU A 19 14.70 1.33 -4.06
C GLU A 19 15.86 0.38 -3.78
N GLY A 20 17.07 0.93 -3.66
CA GLY A 20 18.28 0.14 -3.42
C GLY A 20 18.74 -0.71 -4.61
N GLY A 21 18.17 -0.52 -5.80
CA GLY A 21 18.51 -1.31 -7.00
C GLY A 21 17.84 -2.69 -7.01
N PHE A 22 16.66 -2.81 -6.39
CA PHE A 22 15.92 -4.06 -6.40
C PHE A 22 15.25 -4.31 -7.76
N GLU A 23 15.62 -5.39 -8.44
CA GLU A 23 15.18 -5.70 -9.81
C GLU A 23 14.14 -6.83 -9.90
N LYS A 24 13.74 -7.41 -8.76
CA LYS A 24 12.88 -8.61 -8.72
C LYS A 24 11.41 -8.31 -8.39
N GLY A 25 10.89 -7.18 -8.88
CA GLY A 25 9.50 -6.81 -8.64
C GLY A 25 8.48 -7.81 -9.19
N GLY A 26 7.30 -7.89 -8.58
CA GLY A 26 6.19 -8.74 -9.02
C GLY A 26 6.38 -10.23 -8.75
N TRP A 27 7.30 -10.60 -7.86
CA TRP A 27 7.68 -12.00 -7.62
C TRP A 27 6.55 -12.86 -7.05
N THR A 28 5.47 -12.27 -6.51
CA THR A 28 4.32 -13.05 -6.02
C THR A 28 3.37 -13.50 -7.13
N GLY A 29 3.43 -12.89 -8.33
CA GLY A 29 2.47 -13.13 -9.42
C GLY A 29 2.15 -14.61 -9.70
N PRO A 30 3.15 -15.50 -9.82
CA PRO A 30 2.92 -16.94 -10.04
C PRO A 30 2.23 -17.70 -8.90
N PHE A 31 2.00 -17.06 -7.75
CA PHE A 31 1.52 -17.68 -6.50
C PHE A 31 0.23 -17.03 -5.95
N MET A 32 -0.37 -16.08 -6.67
CA MET A 32 -1.45 -15.23 -6.13
C MET A 32 -2.85 -15.86 -6.10
N ASP A 33 -3.11 -16.89 -6.90
CA ASP A 33 -4.48 -17.37 -7.13
C ASP A 33 -5.16 -17.94 -5.87
N ASP A 34 -4.40 -18.52 -4.95
CA ASP A 34 -4.96 -19.23 -3.79
C ASP A 34 -5.27 -18.34 -2.56
N HIS A 35 -4.86 -17.06 -2.55
CA HIS A 35 -4.86 -16.25 -1.31
C HIS A 35 -5.60 -14.91 -1.38
N ARG A 36 -6.09 -14.52 -2.57
CA ARG A 36 -6.78 -13.23 -2.75
C ARG A 36 -8.04 -13.12 -1.89
N GLU A 37 -8.83 -14.18 -1.83
CA GLU A 37 -10.08 -14.20 -1.04
C GLU A 37 -9.81 -13.99 0.45
N HIS A 38 -8.78 -14.65 0.99
CA HIS A 38 -8.39 -14.49 2.39
C HIS A 38 -7.93 -13.07 2.72
N ILE A 39 -7.14 -12.43 1.84
CA ILE A 39 -6.72 -11.03 2.03
C ILE A 39 -7.93 -10.10 2.08
N VAL A 40 -8.91 -10.32 1.19
CA VAL A 40 -10.14 -9.53 1.17
C VAL A 40 -10.92 -9.68 2.47
N GLU A 41 -11.08 -10.91 2.97
CA GLU A 41 -11.78 -11.17 4.24
C GLU A 41 -11.10 -10.47 5.42
N GLU A 42 -9.77 -10.58 5.54
CA GLU A 42 -8.99 -9.91 6.58
C GLU A 42 -9.09 -8.38 6.49
N LEU A 43 -9.00 -7.82 5.28
CA LEU A 43 -9.14 -6.38 5.05
C LEU A 43 -10.55 -5.87 5.37
N ARG A 44 -11.60 -6.68 5.12
CA ARG A 44 -12.98 -6.38 5.51
C ARG A 44 -13.18 -6.43 7.02
N ALA A 45 -12.52 -7.37 7.70
CA ALA A 45 -12.57 -7.49 9.16
C ALA A 45 -11.79 -6.36 9.87
N ALA A 46 -10.80 -5.75 9.21
CA ALA A 46 -9.99 -4.68 9.77
C ALA A 46 -10.77 -3.36 9.94
N GLY A 47 -10.59 -2.71 11.10
CA GLY A 47 -11.13 -1.38 11.39
C GLY A 47 -10.20 -0.22 11.05
N ALA A 48 -8.88 -0.46 10.95
CA ALA A 48 -7.80 0.50 10.66
C ALA A 48 -6.62 -0.24 9.99
N LEU A 49 -5.94 0.37 9.01
CA LEU A 49 -4.63 -0.07 8.53
C LEU A 49 -3.54 0.86 9.08
N LEU A 50 -2.50 0.28 9.67
CA LEU A 50 -1.28 0.99 10.02
C LEU A 50 -0.20 0.62 9.01
N MET A 51 0.32 1.63 8.31
CA MET A 51 1.33 1.46 7.27
C MET A 51 2.53 2.36 7.53
N GLY A 52 3.72 1.89 7.15
CA GLY A 52 4.90 2.75 7.04
C GLY A 52 4.74 3.78 5.92
N ARG A 53 5.54 4.85 5.97
CA ARG A 53 5.45 5.97 5.01
C ARG A 53 5.57 5.52 3.55
N VAL A 54 6.59 4.73 3.22
CA VAL A 54 6.87 4.29 1.83
C VAL A 54 5.72 3.43 1.30
N THR A 55 5.29 2.42 2.08
CA THR A 55 4.14 1.58 1.72
C THR A 55 2.87 2.41 1.50
N TYR A 56 2.60 3.39 2.38
CA TYR A 56 1.46 4.28 2.22
C TYR A 56 1.53 5.08 0.92
N GLU A 57 2.69 5.63 0.56
CA GLU A 57 2.87 6.43 -0.66
C GLU A 57 2.66 5.59 -1.93
N ILE A 58 3.17 4.35 -1.95
CA ILE A 58 2.94 3.39 -3.06
C ILE A 58 1.44 3.18 -3.26
N PHE A 59 0.73 2.82 -2.19
CA PHE A 59 -0.71 2.55 -2.25
C PHE A 59 -1.53 3.80 -2.60
N ALA A 60 -1.22 4.95 -1.98
CA ALA A 60 -1.91 6.21 -2.25
C ALA A 60 -1.76 6.69 -3.70
N SER A 61 -0.67 6.34 -4.38
CA SER A 61 -0.47 6.66 -5.81
C SER A 61 -1.37 5.85 -6.76
N VAL A 62 -1.92 4.74 -6.27
CA VAL A 62 -2.72 3.76 -7.02
C VAL A 62 -4.19 3.87 -6.68
N TRP A 63 -4.57 3.95 -5.40
CA TRP A 63 -5.98 3.93 -4.95
C TRP A 63 -6.93 4.88 -5.69
N PRO A 64 -6.57 6.12 -6.11
CA PRO A 64 -7.48 6.99 -6.86
C PRO A 64 -7.79 6.51 -8.28
N LYS A 65 -7.01 5.56 -8.82
CA LYS A 65 -7.08 5.09 -10.21
C LYS A 65 -7.76 3.72 -10.32
N VAL A 66 -7.98 3.05 -9.20
CA VAL A 66 -8.54 1.71 -9.19
C VAL A 66 -10.07 1.79 -9.25
N PRO A 67 -10.74 0.94 -10.06
CA PRO A 67 -12.19 0.86 -10.09
C PRO A 67 -12.76 0.60 -8.69
N GLU A 68 -13.95 1.14 -8.40
CA GLU A 68 -14.58 1.02 -7.08
C GLU A 68 -14.95 -0.44 -6.74
N GLU A 69 -15.01 -1.29 -7.76
CA GLU A 69 -15.33 -2.72 -7.66
C GLU A 69 -14.14 -3.59 -7.23
N ASP A 70 -12.91 -3.06 -7.24
CA ASP A 70 -11.74 -3.80 -6.76
C ASP A 70 -11.68 -3.77 -5.23
N GLU A 71 -11.95 -4.90 -4.59
CA GLU A 71 -12.09 -4.98 -3.14
C GLU A 71 -10.77 -4.84 -2.37
N ILE A 72 -9.63 -5.01 -3.05
CA ILE A 72 -8.29 -4.92 -2.45
C ILE A 72 -7.69 -3.54 -2.75
N ALA A 73 -7.70 -3.15 -4.02
CA ALA A 73 -7.04 -1.96 -4.50
C ALA A 73 -7.99 -0.74 -4.61
N GLY A 74 -9.31 -0.92 -4.56
CA GLY A 74 -10.34 0.13 -4.49
C GLY A 74 -10.62 0.60 -3.05
N GLY A 75 -9.58 0.64 -2.22
CA GLY A 75 -9.58 0.73 -0.76
C GLY A 75 -10.35 1.87 -0.06
N HIS A 76 -11.06 2.75 -0.77
CA HIS A 76 -11.77 3.89 -0.17
C HIS A 76 -13.07 3.52 0.58
N ARG A 77 -13.55 2.27 0.48
CA ARG A 77 -14.75 1.78 1.18
C ARG A 77 -14.47 0.98 2.46
N LEU A 78 -13.23 0.57 2.72
CA LEU A 78 -12.91 -0.18 3.93
C LEU A 78 -12.74 0.78 5.12
N PRO A 79 -13.38 0.52 6.28
CA PRO A 79 -13.20 1.33 7.48
C PRO A 79 -11.72 1.56 7.81
N ALA A 80 -10.91 0.53 7.52
CA ALA A 80 -9.49 0.51 7.77
C ALA A 80 -8.66 1.56 7.04
N LEU A 81 -9.05 1.87 5.81
CA LEU A 81 -8.28 2.71 4.89
C LEU A 81 -8.70 4.18 4.94
N ARG A 82 -9.96 4.44 5.32
CA ARG A 82 -10.47 5.81 5.56
C ARG A 82 -9.69 6.54 6.65
N ALA A 83 -9.21 5.83 7.68
CA ALA A 83 -8.41 6.42 8.75
C ALA A 83 -6.99 6.81 8.29
N ALA A 84 -6.37 6.02 7.40
CA ALA A 84 -5.00 6.23 6.93
C ALA A 84 -4.86 7.51 6.06
N LEU A 85 -5.81 7.75 5.16
CA LEU A 85 -5.85 8.98 4.34
C LEU A 85 -6.09 10.25 5.20
N GLY A 86 -6.90 10.13 6.24
CA GLY A 86 -7.20 11.23 7.17
C GLY A 86 -6.00 11.67 8.02
N LEU A 87 -5.21 10.72 8.54
CA LEU A 87 -4.01 11.03 9.34
C LEU A 87 -2.88 11.65 8.50
N TYR A 88 -2.68 11.18 7.27
CA TYR A 88 -1.65 11.74 6.39
C TYR A 88 -1.94 13.21 6.04
N ALA A 89 -3.18 13.51 5.62
CA ALA A 89 -3.59 14.88 5.30
C ALA A 89 -3.45 15.85 6.50
N ALA A 90 -3.65 15.36 7.73
CA ALA A 90 -3.44 16.13 8.95
C ALA A 90 -1.95 16.35 9.29
N SER A 91 -1.08 15.40 8.96
CA SER A 91 0.38 15.48 9.21
C SER A 91 1.16 16.24 8.12
N ALA A 92 0.61 16.37 6.92
CA ALA A 92 1.23 17.05 5.77
C ALA A 92 1.13 18.59 5.85
N THR A 93 1.12 19.18 7.05
CA THR A 93 1.25 20.63 7.20
C THR A 93 2.71 21.02 6.89
N PRO A 94 2.98 21.93 5.94
CA PRO A 94 4.36 22.30 5.61
C PRO A 94 5.05 22.94 6.81
N ASN A 95 6.26 22.45 7.12
CA ASN A 95 7.12 23.01 8.16
C ASN A 95 7.49 24.47 7.81
N ARG A 96 6.88 25.44 8.49
CA ARG A 96 7.07 26.90 8.28
C ARG A 96 8.50 27.42 8.55
N SER A 97 9.43 26.56 8.98
CA SER A 97 10.81 26.96 9.33
C SER A 97 11.76 27.18 8.14
N ARG A 98 11.35 26.90 6.89
CA ARG A 98 12.21 27.04 5.69
C ARG A 98 11.84 28.17 4.72
N GLN A 99 11.08 29.18 5.16
CA GLN A 99 10.70 30.35 4.32
C GLN A 99 11.30 31.69 4.79
N ARG A 100 12.40 31.67 5.54
CA ARG A 100 13.21 32.88 5.78
C ARG A 100 14.65 32.61 5.38
N ALA A 101 14.95 32.90 4.12
CA ALA A 101 16.27 33.26 3.62
C ALA A 101 16.04 34.32 2.53
#